data_AF-A0A7Z9YAI4-F1
#
_entry.id   AF-A0A7Z9YAI4-F1
#
_cell.length_a   1.000
_cell.length_b   1.000
_cell.length_c   1.000
_cell.angle_alpha   90.00
_cell.angle_beta   90.00
_cell.angle_gamma   90.00
#
_symmetry.space_group_name_H-M   'P 1'
#
loop_
_entity.id
_entity.type
_entity.pdbx_description
1 polymer ?
#
loop_
_entity_poly.entity_id
_entity_poly.type
_entity_poly.pdbx_seq_one_letter_code
_entity_poly.pdbx_strand_id
1 'polypeptide(L)'
;MKTDWSEIMREAEKIANQLIRRRVDLSEAQKLLDIYVQSGYDEGMIGRYLEMMAQNPPQRSRKSQGYFRGLKEIWRMWNPELVGKEKAMAWGWGVRIARVNLKR
;
A
#
# COMPACT_ATOMS: atom_id res chain seq x y z
N MET A 1 11.31 -20.94 -8.22
CA MET A 1 9.90 -20.56 -8.45
C MET A 1 9.88 -19.46 -9.51
N LYS A 2 8.99 -19.54 -10.51
CA LYS A 2 8.82 -18.49 -11.52
C LYS A 2 7.82 -17.48 -10.97
N THR A 3 8.18 -16.21 -10.93
CA THR A 3 7.29 -15.13 -10.49
C THR A 3 6.11 -15.00 -11.44
N ASP A 4 4.89 -15.05 -10.90
CA ASP A 4 3.66 -14.84 -11.67
C ASP A 4 3.40 -13.34 -11.86
N TRP A 5 3.93 -12.82 -12.95
CA TRP A 5 3.76 -11.41 -13.31
C TRP A 5 2.32 -11.03 -13.64
N SER A 6 1.51 -11.97 -14.15
CA SER A 6 0.12 -11.70 -14.47
C SER A 6 -0.68 -11.45 -13.19
N GLU A 7 -0.47 -12.27 -12.16
CA GLU A 7 -1.10 -12.07 -10.86
C GLU A 7 -0.62 -10.78 -10.18
N ILE A 8 0.70 -10.51 -10.19
CA ILE A 8 1.28 -9.28 -9.64
C ILE A 8 0.66 -8.03 -10.25
N MET A 9 0.54 -8.00 -11.59
CA MET A 9 -0.01 -6.83 -12.28
C MET A 9 -1.51 -6.68 -12.05
N ARG A 10 -2.26 -7.79 -11.99
CA ARG A 10 -3.69 -7.78 -11.64
C ARG A 10 -3.92 -7.19 -10.25
N GLU A 11 -3.13 -7.60 -9.26
CA GLU A 11 -3.20 -7.06 -7.90
C GLU A 11 -2.73 -5.60 -7.83
N ALA A 12 -1.72 -5.23 -8.61
CA ALA A 12 -1.24 -3.85 -8.71
C ALA A 12 -2.35 -2.89 -9.20
N GLU A 13 -3.12 -3.28 -10.21
CA GLU A 13 -4.24 -2.47 -10.71
C GLU A 13 -5.34 -2.29 -9.65
N LYS A 14 -5.66 -3.34 -8.89
CA LYS A 14 -6.61 -3.26 -7.77
C LYS A 14 -6.14 -2.26 -6.71
N ILE A 15 -4.87 -2.33 -6.33
CA ILE A 15 -4.26 -1.39 -5.37
C ILE A 15 -4.31 0.04 -5.91
N ALA A 16 -3.92 0.25 -7.17
CA ALA A 16 -3.92 1.57 -7.80
C ALA A 16 -5.32 2.22 -7.75
N ASN A 17 -6.34 1.46 -8.11
CA ASN A 17 -7.74 1.90 -8.06
C ASN A 17 -8.16 2.27 -6.63
N GLN A 18 -7.77 1.49 -5.64
CA GLN A 18 -8.09 1.78 -4.23
C GLN A 18 -7.37 3.03 -3.72
N LEU A 19 -6.08 3.20 -4.04
CA LEU A 19 -5.29 4.38 -3.67
C LEU A 19 -5.92 5.67 -4.22
N ILE A 20 -6.34 5.66 -5.49
CA ILE A 20 -7.01 6.79 -6.15
C ILE A 20 -8.37 7.06 -5.49
N ARG A 21 -9.24 6.05 -5.39
CA ARG A 21 -10.60 6.19 -4.85
C ARG A 21 -10.61 6.76 -3.44
N ARG A 22 -9.64 6.34 -2.63
CA ARG A 22 -9.50 6.76 -1.23
C ARG A 22 -8.68 8.03 -1.05
N ARG A 23 -8.18 8.61 -2.15
CA ARG A 23 -7.33 9.81 -2.17
C ARG A 23 -6.15 9.69 -1.21
N VAL A 24 -5.53 8.52 -1.17
CA VAL A 24 -4.35 8.27 -0.34
C VAL A 24 -3.15 9.04 -0.91
N ASP A 25 -2.31 9.59 -0.04
CA ASP A 25 -1.03 10.17 -0.45
C ASP A 25 -0.10 9.07 -0.96
N LEU A 26 0.25 9.15 -2.24
CA LEU A 26 1.11 8.16 -2.89
C LEU A 26 2.54 8.14 -2.34
N SER A 27 2.98 9.20 -1.66
CA SER A 27 4.27 9.24 -0.95
C SER A 27 4.21 8.41 0.32
N GLU A 28 3.10 8.48 1.07
CA GLU A 28 2.88 7.63 2.24
C GLU A 28 2.66 6.16 1.84
N ALA A 29 1.97 5.92 0.71
CA ALA A 29 1.86 4.58 0.14
C ALA A 29 3.24 4.01 -0.26
N GLN A 30 4.14 4.84 -0.81
CA GLN A 30 5.51 4.41 -1.12
C GLN A 30 6.32 4.11 0.15
N LYS A 31 6.22 4.95 1.20
CA LYS A 31 6.90 4.68 2.48
C LYS A 31 6.44 3.37 3.12
N LEU A 32 5.15 3.04 3.00
CA LEU A 32 4.64 1.76 3.49
C LEU A 32 5.35 0.58 2.83
N LEU A 33 5.61 0.67 1.52
CA LEU A 33 6.38 -0.35 0.79
C LEU A 33 7.80 -0.45 1.34
N ASP A 34 8.47 0.68 1.54
CA ASP A 34 9.85 0.70 2.03
C ASP A 34 9.94 0.03 3.42
N ILE A 35 8.98 0.32 4.31
CA ILE A 35 8.85 -0.30 5.63
C ILE A 35 8.58 -1.81 5.51
N TYR A 36 7.72 -2.22 4.58
CA TYR A 36 7.41 -3.64 4.34
C TYR A 36 8.64 -4.40 3.86
N VAL A 37 9.43 -3.81 2.96
CA VAL A 37 10.68 -4.41 2.46
C VAL A 37 11.74 -4.46 3.56
N GLN A 38 11.94 -3.36 4.30
CA GLN A 38 12.96 -3.27 5.36
C GLN A 38 12.69 -4.23 6.53
N SER A 39 11.43 -4.57 6.78
CA SER A 39 11.03 -5.52 7.82
C SER A 39 11.10 -6.98 7.40
N GLY A 40 11.66 -7.29 6.23
CA GLY A 40 11.70 -8.65 5.72
C GLY A 40 10.32 -9.17 5.34
N TYR A 41 9.42 -8.28 4.92
CA TYR A 41 8.05 -8.58 4.54
C TYR A 41 7.14 -9.03 5.69
N ASP A 42 7.33 -8.49 6.90
CA ASP A 42 6.46 -8.76 8.05
C ASP A 42 5.12 -8.01 7.92
N GLU A 43 4.08 -8.72 7.49
CA GLU A 43 2.72 -8.18 7.37
C GLU A 43 2.10 -7.78 8.72
N GLY A 44 2.46 -8.48 9.80
CA GLY A 44 1.99 -8.17 11.14
C GLY A 44 2.56 -6.84 11.63
N MET A 45 3.81 -6.55 11.30
CA MET A 45 4.41 -5.24 11.59
C MET A 45 3.71 -4.13 10.80
N ILE A 46 3.40 -4.33 9.52
CA ILE A 46 2.65 -3.35 8.72
C ILE A 46 1.26 -3.08 9.32
N GLY A 47 0.57 -4.13 9.76
CA GLY A 47 -0.70 -3.99 10.48
C GLY A 47 -0.57 -3.09 11.72
N ARG A 48 0.43 -3.33 12.57
CA ARG A 48 0.70 -2.51 13.77
C ARG A 48 1.09 -1.06 13.42
N TYR A 49 1.94 -0.88 12.41
CA TYR A 49 2.34 0.43 11.92
C TYR A 49 1.14 1.25 11.45
N LEU A 50 0.27 0.66 10.62
CA LEU A 50 -0.92 1.34 10.11
C LEU A 50 -1.94 1.64 11.21
N GLU A 51 -2.09 0.77 12.21
CA GLU A 51 -2.92 1.04 13.39
C GLU A 51 -2.42 2.29 14.13
N MET A 52 -1.12 2.32 14.46
CA MET A 52 -0.50 3.44 15.17
C MET A 52 -0.64 4.76 14.39
N MET A 53 -0.37 4.74 13.09
CA MET A 53 -0.42 5.94 12.24
C MET A 53 -1.84 6.40 11.92
N ALA A 54 -2.82 5.50 11.91
CA ALA A 54 -4.23 5.87 11.77
C ALA A 54 -4.77 6.60 13.00
N GLN A 55 -4.27 6.28 14.19
CA GLN A 55 -4.67 6.91 15.46
C GLN A 55 -3.92 8.22 15.71
N ASN A 56 -2.59 8.22 15.60
CA ASN A 56 -1.76 9.36 15.99
C ASN A 56 -0.54 9.54 15.06
N PRO A 57 -0.73 10.04 13.83
CA PRO A 57 0.39 10.29 12.93
C PRO A 57 1.26 11.45 13.44
N PRO A 58 2.59 11.42 13.23
CA PRO A 58 3.51 12.48 13.65
C PRO A 58 3.10 13.87 13.14
N GLN A 59 2.64 13.92 11.90
CA GLN A 59 1.96 15.09 11.35
C GLN A 59 0.47 15.00 11.67
N ARG A 60 0.06 15.68 12.75
CA ARG A 60 -1.29 15.58 13.35
C ARG A 60 -2.41 16.26 12.54
N SER A 61 -2.26 16.41 11.22
CA SER A 61 -3.34 16.95 10.40
C SER A 61 -4.44 15.89 10.24
N ARG A 62 -5.71 16.32 10.23
CA ARG A 62 -6.85 15.43 9.93
C ARG A 62 -6.70 14.75 8.56
N LYS A 63 -6.02 15.41 7.62
CA LYS A 63 -5.71 14.93 6.28
C LYS A 63 -4.73 13.74 6.32
N SER A 64 -3.64 13.86 7.09
CA SER A 64 -2.66 12.79 7.29
C SER A 64 -3.29 11.56 7.96
N GLN A 65 -4.14 11.74 8.98
CA GLN A 65 -4.91 10.65 9.58
C GLN A 65 -5.85 9.96 8.57
N GLY A 66 -6.43 10.72 7.65
CA GLY A 66 -7.26 10.18 6.57
C GLY A 66 -6.48 9.24 5.64
N TYR A 67 -5.25 9.62 5.28
CA TYR A 67 -4.38 8.79 4.45
C TYR A 67 -4.03 7.45 5.10
N PHE A 68 -3.63 7.46 6.38
CA PHE A 68 -3.29 6.22 7.08
C PHE A 68 -4.51 5.33 7.33
N ARG A 69 -5.69 5.90 7.58
CA ARG A 69 -6.95 5.13 7.61
C ARG A 69 -7.24 4.48 6.26
N GLY A 70 -7.07 5.22 5.17
CA GLY A 70 -7.19 4.69 3.82
C GLY A 70 -6.23 3.53 3.56
N LEU A 71 -4.94 3.70 3.89
CA LEU A 71 -3.92 2.66 3.76
C LEU A 71 -4.24 1.42 4.61
N LYS A 72 -4.65 1.61 5.86
CA LYS A 72 -5.06 0.53 6.77
C LYS A 72 -6.21 -0.29 6.18
N GLU A 73 -7.23 0.38 5.64
CA GLU A 73 -8.36 -0.30 5.02
C GLU A 73 -7.95 -1.06 3.75
N ILE A 74 -7.14 -0.46 2.89
CA ILE A 74 -6.61 -1.13 1.69
C ILE A 74 -5.84 -2.39 2.11
N TRP A 75 -4.88 -2.24 3.02
CA TRP A 75 -4.03 -3.35 3.46
C TRP A 75 -4.83 -4.48 4.10
N ARG A 76 -5.81 -4.14 4.95
CA ARG A 76 -6.66 -5.14 5.62
C ARG A 76 -7.55 -5.92 4.67
N MET A 77 -8.12 -5.24 3.66
CA MET A 77 -9.01 -5.89 2.69
C MET A 77 -8.25 -6.61 1.57
N TRP A 78 -6.97 -6.28 1.38
CA TRP A 78 -6.16 -6.85 0.34
C TRP A 78 -5.55 -8.19 0.78
N ASN A 79 -6.20 -9.27 0.38
CA ASN A 79 -5.81 -10.65 0.66
C ASN A 79 -5.45 -11.40 -0.63
N PRO A 80 -4.31 -11.07 -1.28
CA PRO A 80 -3.87 -11.78 -2.47
C PRO A 80 -3.24 -13.13 -2.09
N GLU A 81 -3.07 -14.03 -3.07
CA GLU A 81 -2.22 -15.22 -2.92
C GLU A 81 -0.72 -14.86 -2.92
N LEU A 82 -0.39 -13.62 -3.29
CA LEU A 82 0.96 -13.07 -3.30
C LEU A 82 1.48 -12.91 -1.87
N VAL A 83 2.71 -13.38 -1.66
CA VAL A 83 3.42 -13.25 -0.38
C VAL A 83 4.75 -12.53 -0.55
N GLY A 84 5.22 -11.91 0.54
CA GLY A 84 6.56 -11.36 0.63
C GLY A 84 6.90 -10.41 -0.51
N LYS A 85 7.95 -10.76 -1.25
CA LYS A 85 8.48 -9.96 -2.36
C LYS A 85 7.45 -9.72 -3.47
N GLU A 86 6.59 -10.69 -3.79
CA GLU A 86 5.61 -10.54 -4.87
C GLU A 86 4.48 -9.57 -4.47
N LYS A 87 4.06 -9.62 -3.20
CA LYS A 87 3.15 -8.64 -2.62
C LYS A 87 3.77 -7.23 -2.65
N ALA A 88 5.05 -7.11 -2.29
CA ALA A 88 5.79 -5.85 -2.39
C ALA A 88 5.85 -5.32 -3.84
N MET A 89 6.06 -6.20 -4.82
CA MET A 89 6.03 -5.84 -6.24
C MET A 89 4.66 -5.32 -6.69
N ALA A 90 3.57 -6.02 -6.33
CA ALA A 90 2.22 -5.61 -6.67
C ALA A 90 1.89 -4.23 -6.09
N TRP A 91 2.24 -4.00 -4.82
CA TRP A 91 2.08 -2.69 -4.19
C TRP A 91 2.88 -1.59 -4.90
N GLY A 92 4.16 -1.84 -5.19
CA GLY A 92 5.02 -0.89 -5.88
C GLY A 92 4.51 -0.53 -7.28
N TRP A 93 4.04 -1.51 -8.04
CA TRP A 93 3.37 -1.27 -9.32
C TRP A 93 2.07 -0.50 -9.15
N GLY A 94 1.27 -0.82 -8.13
CA GLY A 94 0.02 -0.10 -7.84
C GLY A 94 0.24 1.38 -7.57
N VAL A 95 1.28 1.74 -6.81
CA VAL A 95 1.68 3.14 -6.58
C VAL A 95 2.10 3.83 -7.89
N ARG A 96 2.85 3.14 -8.75
CA ARG A 96 3.27 3.68 -10.06
C ARG A 96 2.10 3.90 -11.00
N ILE A 97 1.19 2.93 -11.12
CA ILE A 97 -0.02 3.02 -11.95
C ILE A 97 -0.90 4.17 -11.45
N ALA A 98 -1.13 4.26 -10.14
CA ALA A 98 -1.90 5.36 -9.56
C ALA A 98 -1.31 6.73 -9.89
N ARG A 99 0.03 6.86 -9.82
CA ARG A 99 0.73 8.10 -10.15
C ARG A 99 0.59 8.48 -11.63
N VAL A 100 0.61 7.51 -12.53
CA VAL A 100 0.38 7.74 -13.98
C VAL A 100 -1.05 8.20 -14.22
N ASN A 101 -2.03 7.54 -13.61
CA ASN A 101 -3.45 7.84 -13.81
C ASN A 101 -3.87 9.20 -13.25
N LEU A 102 -3.24 9.68 -12.17
CA LEU A 102 -3.51 11.02 -11.62
C LEU A 102 -2.85 12.17 -12.41
N LYS A 103 -1.91 11.87 -13.31
CA LYS A 103 -1.27 12.86 -14.20
C LYS A 103 -1.97 13.02 -15.55
N ARG A 104 -2.91 12.14 -15.86
CA ARG A 104 -3.76 12.20 -17.06
C ARG A 104 -5.00 13.01 -16.74
#